data_AF-A0A2A5KL34-F1
#
_entry.id   AF-A0A2A5KL34-F1
#
_cell.length_a   1.000
_cell.length_b   1.000
_cell.length_c   1.000
_cell.angle_alpha   90.00
_cell.angle_beta   90.00
_cell.angle_gamma   90.00
#
_symmetry.space_group_name_H-M   'P 1'
#
loop_
_entity.id
_entity.type
_entity.pdbx_description
1 polymer ?
#
loop_
_entity_poly.entity_id
_entity_poly.type
_entity_poly.pdbx_seq_one_letter_code
_entity_poly.pdbx_strand_id
1 'polypeptide(L)'
;MKDASSSGADDKNGRQLRYSSARKSDLETLAVSAIREHRRLLAADQAVYDEWVLASDDPSISGSVLQALQNEHIARQKKSENQQEELSKILDALGYVPDVPLESDG
;
A
#
# COMPACT_ATOMS: atom_id res chain seq x y z
N MET A 1 -35.26 -12.62 3.39
CA MET A 1 -34.97 -11.47 2.49
C MET A 1 -33.50 -11.58 2.09
N LYS A 2 -33.22 -11.18 0.85
CA LYS A 2 -32.09 -11.52 -0.02
C LYS A 2 -30.68 -11.44 0.59
N ASP A 3 -29.86 -12.33 0.05
CA ASP A 3 -28.43 -12.51 0.24
C ASP A 3 -27.65 -11.20 0.13
N ALA A 4 -26.84 -10.91 1.14
CA ALA A 4 -25.83 -9.86 1.07
C ALA A 4 -24.72 -10.34 0.13
N SER A 5 -24.79 -9.90 -1.12
CA SER A 5 -23.79 -10.15 -2.15
C SER A 5 -22.38 -9.90 -1.62
N SER A 6 -21.60 -10.98 -1.70
CA SER A 6 -20.15 -11.01 -1.70
C SER A 6 -19.60 -10.12 -2.82
N SER A 7 -19.55 -8.80 -2.59
CA SER A 7 -19.06 -7.83 -3.58
C SER A 7 -17.53 -7.74 -3.67
N GLY A 8 -16.80 -8.51 -2.83
CA GLY A 8 -15.33 -8.46 -2.79
C GLY A 8 -14.64 -9.50 -3.68
N ALA A 9 -15.30 -10.62 -3.98
CA ALA A 9 -14.68 -11.71 -4.73
C ALA A 9 -14.60 -11.40 -6.24
N ASP A 10 -15.64 -10.74 -6.79
CA ASP A 10 -15.71 -10.44 -8.23
C ASP A 10 -14.65 -9.42 -8.69
N ASP A 11 -14.36 -8.40 -7.87
CA ASP A 11 -13.34 -7.39 -8.23
C ASP A 11 -11.91 -7.95 -8.13
N LYS A 12 -11.61 -8.78 -7.12
CA LYS A 12 -10.30 -9.44 -6.99
C LYS A 12 -10.04 -10.39 -8.16
N ASN A 13 -11.04 -11.21 -8.52
CA ASN A 13 -10.94 -12.14 -9.65
C ASN A 13 -10.81 -11.39 -10.98
N GLY A 14 -11.60 -10.33 -11.20
CA GLY A 14 -11.51 -9.50 -12.40
C GLY A 14 -10.15 -8.79 -12.55
N ARG A 15 -9.52 -8.40 -11.45
CA ARG A 15 -8.17 -7.81 -11.48
C ARG A 15 -7.08 -8.85 -11.75
N GLN A 16 -7.17 -10.02 -11.15
CA GLN A 16 -6.23 -11.12 -11.40
C GLN A 16 -6.27 -11.58 -12.87
N LEU A 17 -7.47 -11.71 -13.46
CA LEU A 17 -7.65 -12.03 -14.87
C LEU A 17 -7.09 -10.96 -15.81
N ARG A 18 -7.13 -9.68 -15.40
CA ARG A 18 -6.51 -8.59 -16.16
C ARG A 18 -5.00 -8.72 -16.21
N TYR A 19 -4.36 -9.05 -15.09
CA TYR A 19 -2.90 -9.23 -15.07
C TYR A 19 -2.45 -10.49 -15.79
N SER A 20 -3.16 -11.61 -15.63
CA SER A 20 -2.80 -12.86 -16.31
C SER A 20 -2.88 -12.76 -17.84
N SER A 21 -3.66 -11.81 -18.37
CA SER A 21 -3.82 -11.57 -19.80
C SER A 21 -2.87 -10.49 -20.35
N ALA A 22 -2.14 -9.78 -19.48
CA ALA A 22 -1.24 -8.70 -19.88
C ALA A 22 0.09 -9.24 -20.44
N ARG A 23 0.77 -8.44 -21.26
CA ARG A 23 2.10 -8.80 -21.75
C ARG A 23 3.11 -8.74 -20.60
N LYS A 24 4.09 -9.63 -20.63
CA LYS A 24 5.15 -9.68 -19.61
C LYS A 24 5.88 -8.34 -19.42
N SER A 25 6.17 -7.63 -20.51
CA SER A 25 6.80 -6.29 -20.46
C SER A 25 5.95 -5.26 -19.73
N ASP A 26 4.63 -5.34 -19.90
CA ASP A 26 3.68 -4.41 -19.30
C ASP A 26 3.56 -4.72 -17.81
N LEU A 27 3.49 -6.00 -17.44
CA LEU A 27 3.51 -6.45 -16.04
C LEU A 27 4.80 -6.06 -15.32
N GLU A 28 5.96 -6.17 -15.97
CA GLU A 28 7.24 -5.78 -15.40
C GLU A 28 7.29 -4.26 -15.15
N THR A 29 6.83 -3.46 -16.11
CA THR A 29 6.72 -2.00 -15.94
C THR A 29 5.79 -1.64 -14.78
N LEU A 30 4.63 -2.31 -14.68
CA LEU A 30 3.68 -2.13 -13.59
C LEU A 30 4.29 -2.54 -12.24
N ALA A 31 4.99 -3.68 -12.18
CA ALA A 31 5.65 -4.17 -10.97
C ALA A 31 6.72 -3.19 -10.48
N VAL A 32 7.59 -2.70 -11.38
CA VAL A 32 8.63 -1.72 -11.03
C VAL A 32 8.00 -0.43 -10.47
N SER A 33 6.96 0.08 -11.13
CA SER A 33 6.25 1.28 -10.65
C SER A 33 5.57 1.04 -9.29
N ALA A 34 4.93 -0.11 -9.10
CA ALA A 34 4.25 -0.46 -7.86
C ALA A 34 5.23 -0.70 -6.70
N ILE A 35 6.42 -1.27 -6.95
CA ILE A 35 7.48 -1.42 -5.95
C ILE A 35 7.99 -0.05 -5.49
N ARG A 36 8.20 0.89 -6.42
CA ARG A 36 8.60 2.27 -6.08
C ARG A 36 7.57 2.95 -5.20
N GLU A 37 6.29 2.88 -5.58
CA GLU A 37 5.21 3.46 -4.78
C GLU A 37 5.10 2.79 -3.40
N HIS A 38 5.27 1.47 -3.33
CA HIS A 38 5.27 0.75 -2.05
C HIS A 38 6.35 1.28 -1.10
N ARG A 39 7.58 1.42 -1.60
CA ARG A 39 8.71 1.96 -0.82
C ARG A 39 8.44 3.41 -0.38
N ARG A 40 7.89 4.23 -1.28
CA ARG A 40 7.55 5.63 -0.99
C ARG A 40 6.47 5.75 0.10
N LEU A 41 5.43 4.91 0.02
CA LEU A 41 4.38 4.85 1.04
C LEU A 41 4.94 4.40 2.39
N LEU A 42 5.76 3.34 2.40
CA LEU A 42 6.38 2.85 3.62
C LEU A 42 7.23 3.92 4.33
N ALA A 43 8.06 4.65 3.57
CA ALA A 43 8.86 5.74 4.13
C ALA A 43 7.99 6.89 4.69
N ALA A 44 6.93 7.27 3.97
CA ALA A 44 6.01 8.31 4.41
C ALA A 44 5.20 7.89 5.64
N ASP A 45 4.82 6.62 5.72
CA ASP A 45 4.03 6.08 6.83
C ASP A 45 4.88 5.90 8.09
N GLN A 46 6.16 5.51 7.93
CA GLN A 46 7.12 5.45 9.02
C GLN A 46 7.32 6.81 9.68
N ALA A 47 7.46 7.88 8.88
CA ALA A 47 7.64 9.23 9.40
C ALA A 47 6.46 9.69 10.28
N VAL A 48 5.23 9.37 9.88
CA VAL A 48 4.02 9.71 10.68
C VAL A 48 3.94 8.86 11.94
N TYR A 49 4.32 7.59 11.87
CA TYR A 49 4.37 6.73 13.06
C TYR A 49 5.40 7.26 14.07
N ASP A 50 6.60 7.63 13.61
CA ASP A 50 7.66 8.17 14.47
C ASP A 50 7.21 9.49 15.14
N GLU A 51 6.55 10.38 14.39
CA GLU A 51 5.97 11.61 14.95
C GLU A 51 4.88 11.30 15.99
N TRP A 52 4.00 10.33 15.71
CA TRP A 52 2.97 9.92 16.66
C TRP A 52 3.55 9.35 17.95
N VAL A 53 4.58 8.51 17.86
CA VAL A 53 5.29 7.94 19.01
C VAL A 53 5.92 9.06 19.85
N LEU A 54 6.67 9.96 19.20
CA LEU A 54 7.30 11.09 19.89
C LEU A 54 6.27 12.01 20.56
N ALA A 55 5.17 12.32 19.87
CA ALA A 55 4.09 13.13 20.43
C ALA A 55 3.41 12.44 21.62
N SER A 56 3.26 11.11 21.57
CA SER A 56 2.61 10.33 22.64
C SER A 56 3.40 10.29 23.95
N ASP A 57 4.72 10.45 23.86
CA ASP A 57 5.62 10.52 25.02
C ASP A 57 5.73 11.95 25.60
N ASP A 58 5.21 12.97 24.90
CA ASP A 58 5.25 14.37 25.34
C ASP A 58 3.93 14.77 26.03
N PRO A 59 3.93 14.99 27.36
CA PRO A 59 2.73 15.34 28.11
C PRO A 59 2.20 16.76 27.81
N SER A 60 2.96 17.57 27.06
CA SER A 60 2.51 18.90 26.62
C SER A 60 1.61 18.85 25.38
N ILE A 61 1.60 17.72 24.66
CA ILE A 61 0.78 17.54 23.47
C ILE A 61 -0.68 17.29 23.87
N SER A 62 -1.59 17.99 23.20
CA SER A 62 -3.02 17.82 23.47
C SER A 62 -3.53 16.49 22.90
N GLY A 63 -4.52 15.91 23.59
CA GLY A 63 -5.15 14.66 23.15
C GLY A 63 -5.77 14.75 21.74
N SER A 64 -6.20 15.94 21.30
CA SER A 64 -6.73 16.12 19.94
C SER A 64 -5.64 16.01 18.86
N VAL A 65 -4.42 16.47 19.14
CA VAL A 65 -3.28 16.33 18.22
C VAL A 65 -2.85 14.86 18.15
N LEU A 66 -2.78 14.16 19.29
CA LEU A 66 -2.51 12.73 19.33
C LEU A 66 -3.55 11.92 18.53
N GLN A 67 -4.83 12.25 18.69
CA GLN A 67 -5.90 11.59 17.96
C GLN A 67 -5.83 11.86 16.44
N ALA A 68 -5.42 13.05 16.02
CA ALA A 68 -5.23 13.37 14.62
C ALA A 68 -4.10 12.52 14.00
N LEU A 69 -2.94 12.43 14.68
CA LEU A 69 -1.81 11.59 14.26
C LEU A 69 -2.17 10.11 14.21
N GLN A 70 -2.91 9.60 15.21
CA GLN A 70 -3.41 8.24 15.21
C GLN A 70 -4.34 7.95 14.02
N ASN A 71 -5.30 8.85 13.74
CA ASN A 71 -6.22 8.71 12.62
C ASN A 71 -5.48 8.73 11.28
N GLU A 72 -4.47 9.59 11.14
CA GLU A 72 -3.63 9.65 9.95
C GLU A 72 -2.85 8.35 9.75
N HIS A 73 -2.24 7.82 10.81
CA HIS A 73 -1.54 6.54 10.78
C HIS A 73 -2.46 5.39 10.32
N ILE A 74 -3.68 5.29 10.87
CA ILE A 74 -4.66 4.26 10.48
C ILE A 74 -5.07 4.41 8.99
N ALA A 75 -5.32 5.64 8.55
CA ALA A 75 -5.71 5.90 7.17
C ALA A 75 -4.60 5.50 6.17
N ARG A 76 -3.35 5.77 6.54
CA ARG A 76 -2.15 5.42 5.78
C ARG A 76 -1.91 3.92 5.74
N GLN A 77 -1.99 3.24 6.89
CA GLN A 77 -1.88 1.79 6.98
C GLN A 77 -2.85 1.10 6.01
N LYS A 78 -4.13 1.50 6.01
CA LYS A 78 -5.13 0.94 5.09
C LYS A 78 -4.80 1.19 3.61
N LYS A 79 -4.23 2.36 3.28
CA LYS A 79 -3.79 2.67 1.92
C LYS A 79 -2.62 1.78 1.50
N SER A 80 -1.64 1.60 2.38
CA SER A 80 -0.45 0.78 2.15
C SER A 80 -0.79 -0.69 2.02
N GLU A 81 -1.72 -1.21 2.82
CA GLU A 81 -2.25 -2.57 2.68
C GLU A 81 -2.91 -2.80 1.32
N ASN A 82 -3.78 -1.89 0.88
CA ASN A 82 -4.43 -1.98 -0.43
C ASN A 82 -3.40 -1.94 -1.57
N GLN A 83 -2.38 -1.10 -1.44
CA GLN A 83 -1.32 -0.99 -2.43
C GLN A 83 -0.42 -2.23 -2.46
N GLN A 84 -0.12 -2.81 -1.31
CA GLN A 84 0.64 -4.06 -1.20
C GLN A 84 -0.14 -5.25 -1.76
N GLU A 85 -1.46 -5.32 -1.52
CA GLU A 85 -2.31 -6.36 -2.11
C GLU A 85 -2.30 -6.28 -3.65
N GLU A 86 -2.32 -5.07 -4.19
CA GLU A 86 -2.20 -4.85 -5.62
C GLU A 86 -0.86 -5.31 -6.17
N LEU A 87 0.23 -4.89 -5.52
CA LEU A 87 1.58 -5.30 -5.91
C LEU A 87 1.70 -6.83 -5.89
N SER A 88 1.16 -7.51 -4.87
CA SER A 88 1.17 -8.97 -4.80
C SER A 88 0.52 -9.60 -6.04
N LYS A 89 -0.64 -9.12 -6.48
CA LYS A 89 -1.34 -9.65 -7.67
C LYS A 89 -0.53 -9.47 -8.95
N ILE A 90 0.17 -8.34 -9.08
CA ILE A 90 1.04 -8.07 -10.23
C ILE A 90 2.23 -9.03 -10.21
N LEU A 91 2.85 -9.24 -9.05
CA LEU A 91 3.99 -10.15 -8.89
C LEU A 91 3.61 -11.61 -9.14
N ASP A 92 2.43 -12.04 -8.66
CA ASP A 92 1.90 -13.38 -8.90
C ASP A 92 1.70 -13.65 -10.40
N ALA A 93 1.21 -12.65 -11.15
CA ALA A 93 1.05 -12.74 -12.61
C ALA A 93 2.39 -12.65 -13.36
N LEU A 94 3.35 -11.86 -12.86
CA LEU A 94 4.68 -11.71 -13.45
C LEU A 94 5.56 -12.96 -13.22
N GLY A 95 5.36 -13.65 -12.10
CA GLY A 95 6.05 -14.89 -11.71
C GLY A 95 7.43 -14.69 -11.08
N TYR A 96 7.86 -13.46 -10.84
CA TYR A 96 9.10 -13.10 -10.15
C TYR A 96 9.03 -11.66 -9.63
N VAL A 97 9.97 -11.29 -8.74
CA VAL A 97 10.15 -9.91 -8.28
C VAL A 97 11.23 -9.25 -9.13
N PRO A 98 10.93 -8.19 -9.90
CA PRO A 98 11.94 -7.50 -10.70
C PRO A 98 12.90 -6.73 -9.79
N ASP A 99 14.15 -6.58 -10.25
CA ASP A 99 15.09 -5.70 -9.56
C ASP A 99 14.68 -4.25 -9.74
N VAL A 100 14.61 -3.51 -8.63
CA VAL A 100 14.24 -2.10 -8.62
C VAL A 100 15.29 -1.39 -7.78
N PRO A 101 16.17 -0.59 -8.40
CA PRO A 101 17.19 0.13 -7.66
C PRO A 101 16.53 1.05 -6.62
N LEU A 102 17.27 1.33 -5.55
CA LEU A 102 16.88 2.42 -4.67
C LEU A 102 16.99 3.71 -5.49
N GLU A 103 15.94 4.53 -5.46
CA GLU A 103 16.04 5.89 -5.99
C GLU A 103 17.17 6.56 -5.18
N SER A 104 18.28 6.93 -5.83
CA SER A 104 19.28 7.75 -5.13
C SER A 104 18.61 9.06 -4.79
N ASP A 105 18.67 9.48 -3.53
CA ASP A 105 18.28 10.81 -3.09
C ASP A 105 19.13 11.81 -3.90
N GLY A 106 18.55 12.36 -4.96
CA GLY A 106 19.13 13.39 -5.81
C GLY A 106 18.91 14.77 -5.24
#